data_AF-A0A445AUF4-F1
#
_entry.id   AF-A0A445AUF4-F1
#
_cell.length_a   1.000
_cell.length_b   1.000
_cell.length_c   1.000
_cell.angle_alpha   90.00
_cell.angle_beta   90.00
_cell.angle_gamma   90.00
#
_symmetry.space_group_name_H-M   'P 1'
#
loop_
_entity.id
_entity.type
_entity.pdbx_description
1 polymer ?
#
loop_
_entity_poly.entity_id
_entity_poly.type
_entity_poly.pdbx_seq_one_letter_code
_entity_poly.pdbx_strand_id
1 'polypeptide(L)'
;MLNQKFSLNHSVSMGPTEIPSQSTETIKIPTANYVFGATFIDHPKLMLLGRILTDGRLNARVKCDVSENLTLKANAQLTNEPHMSQGMVNFDYKVNCFNLPRSFSPVFDIYCISVT
;
A
#
# COMPACT_ATOMS: atom_id res chain seq x y z
N MET A 1 13.89 3.57 22.43
CA MET A 1 12.51 4.09 22.57
C MET A 1 11.97 4.37 21.18
N LEU A 2 10.81 3.80 20.84
CA LEU A 2 10.10 4.12 19.60
C LEU A 2 9.62 5.58 19.68
N ASN A 3 9.98 6.42 18.72
CA ASN A 3 9.56 7.83 18.66
C ASN A 3 8.06 7.91 18.32
N GLN A 4 7.32 8.93 18.77
CA GLN A 4 5.89 9.14 18.42
C GLN A 4 5.63 9.23 16.90
N LYS A 5 6.69 9.44 16.09
CA LYS A 5 6.65 9.43 14.63
C LYS A 5 6.66 8.03 14.02
N PHE A 6 7.07 7.00 14.76
CA PHE A 6 7.24 5.64 14.24
C PHE A 6 6.40 4.65 15.04
N SER A 7 5.57 3.88 14.35
CA SER A 7 4.76 2.82 14.95
C SER A 7 4.95 1.50 14.21
N LEU A 8 5.04 0.43 14.98
CA LEU A 8 5.03 -0.94 14.49
C LEU A 8 3.72 -1.60 14.90
N ASN A 9 3.12 -2.36 13.99
CA ASN A 9 1.94 -3.15 14.27
C ASN A 9 2.15 -4.60 13.83
N HIS A 10 1.55 -5.49 14.62
CA HIS A 10 1.57 -6.93 14.40
C HIS A 10 0.12 -7.38 14.50
N SER A 11 -0.38 -7.99 13.45
CA SER A 11 -1.75 -8.50 13.39
C SER A 11 -1.73 -9.98 13.01
N VAL A 12 -2.49 -10.79 13.73
CA VAL A 12 -2.67 -12.22 13.43
C VAL A 12 -4.15 -12.43 13.19
N SER A 13 -4.49 -13.00 12.04
CA SER A 13 -5.85 -13.42 11.71
C SER A 13 -5.85 -14.93 11.51
N MET A 14 -6.66 -15.64 12.29
CA MET A 14 -6.78 -17.10 12.25
C MET A 14 -8.22 -17.48 11.93
N GLY A 15 -8.40 -18.36 10.95
CA GLY A 15 -9.72 -18.84 10.57
C GLY A 15 -9.66 -19.87 9.44
N PRO A 16 -10.71 -20.71 9.30
CA PRO A 16 -10.81 -21.61 8.17
C PRO A 16 -10.99 -20.82 6.87
N THR A 17 -10.13 -21.03 5.89
CA THR A 17 -10.35 -20.57 4.51
C THR A 17 -11.08 -21.66 3.75
N GLU A 18 -12.22 -21.33 3.16
CA GLU A 18 -13.00 -22.27 2.34
C GLU A 18 -12.44 -22.26 0.92
N ILE A 19 -11.95 -23.40 0.46
CA ILE A 19 -11.56 -23.56 -0.95
C ILE A 19 -12.73 -24.18 -1.69
N PRO A 20 -13.26 -23.53 -2.74
CA PRO A 20 -14.30 -24.13 -3.57
C PRO A 20 -13.73 -25.38 -4.25
N SER A 21 -14.26 -26.55 -3.90
CA SER A 21 -13.93 -27.82 -4.56
C SER A 21 -15.01 -28.15 -5.59
N GLN A 22 -14.65 -28.90 -6.65
CA GLN A 22 -15.62 -29.41 -7.63
C GLN A 22 -16.53 -30.53 -7.07
N SER A 23 -16.33 -30.92 -5.80
CA SER A 23 -17.14 -31.89 -5.08
C SER A 23 -18.15 -31.19 -4.15
N THR A 24 -19.18 -31.93 -3.73
CA THR A 24 -20.24 -31.43 -2.84
C THR A 24 -19.74 -31.04 -1.43
N GLU A 25 -18.49 -31.35 -1.08
CA GLU A 25 -17.87 -30.98 0.19
C GLU A 25 -16.93 -29.78 0.05
N THR A 26 -17.10 -28.80 0.95
CA THR A 26 -16.22 -27.65 1.10
C THR A 26 -15.01 -28.01 1.95
N ILE A 27 -13.82 -27.94 1.36
CA ILE A 27 -12.55 -28.20 2.06
C ILE A 27 -12.19 -26.95 2.86
N LYS A 28 -12.18 -27.07 4.19
CA LYS A 28 -11.78 -25.99 5.11
C LYS A 28 -10.33 -26.17 5.50
N ILE A 29 -9.46 -25.29 5.03
CA ILE A 29 -8.04 -25.30 5.42
C ILE A 29 -7.86 -24.32 6.59
N PRO A 30 -7.31 -24.75 7.74
CA PRO A 30 -6.94 -23.85 8.81
C PRO A 30 -5.84 -22.91 8.31
N THR A 31 -6.14 -21.61 8.23
CA THR A 31 -5.18 -20.61 7.79
C THR A 31 -4.87 -19.65 8.93
N ALA A 32 -3.59 -19.37 9.13
CA ALA A 32 -3.11 -18.32 10.01
C ALA A 32 -2.35 -17.29 9.16
N ASN A 33 -2.88 -16.08 9.08
CA ASN A 33 -2.28 -14.97 8.38
C ASN A 33 -1.64 -14.04 9.40
N TYR A 34 -0.34 -13.81 9.26
CA TYR A 34 0.34 -12.80 10.04
C TYR A 34 0.70 -11.60 9.16
N VAL A 35 0.44 -10.41 9.68
CA VAL A 35 0.70 -9.14 9.03
C VAL A 35 1.61 -8.32 9.93
N PHE A 36 2.77 -7.97 9.40
CA PHE A 36 3.66 -7.00 10.01
C PHE A 36 3.53 -5.68 9.29
N GLY A 37 3.37 -4.59 10.03
CA GLY A 37 3.34 -3.25 9.46
C GLY A 37 4.21 -2.28 10.23
N ALA A 38 4.80 -1.36 9.47
CA ALA A 38 5.57 -0.25 9.96
C ALA A 38 4.99 1.04 9.38
N THR A 39 4.81 2.05 10.22
CA THR A 39 4.32 3.36 9.82
C THR A 39 5.26 4.41 10.38
N PHE A 40 5.73 5.31 9.52
CA PHE A 40 6.52 6.47 9.88
C PHE A 40 5.79 7.73 9.41
N ILE A 41 5.49 8.64 10.32
CA ILE A 41 4.80 9.89 10.04
C ILE A 41 5.67 11.03 10.59
N ASP A 42 6.28 11.78 9.69
CA ASP A 42 6.95 13.04 9.99
C ASP A 42 6.09 14.18 9.43
N HIS A 43 5.07 14.57 10.20
CA HIS A 43 4.08 15.54 9.79
C HIS A 43 4.70 16.95 9.63
N PRO A 44 4.41 17.71 8.55
CA PRO A 44 3.55 17.38 7.40
C PRO A 44 4.29 16.80 6.18
N LYS A 45 5.63 16.67 6.24
CA LYS A 45 6.46 16.47 5.05
C LYS A 45 6.46 15.04 4.53
N LEU A 46 6.33 14.04 5.39
CA LEU A 46 6.56 12.65 4.99
C LEU A 46 5.66 11.66 5.75
N MET A 47 5.11 10.72 5.02
CA MET A 47 4.42 9.54 5.55
C MET A 47 4.89 8.31 4.77
N LEU A 48 5.43 7.33 5.48
CA LEU A 48 5.82 6.02 4.97
C LEU A 48 4.99 4.97 5.66
N LEU A 49 4.46 4.03 4.89
CA LEU A 49 3.73 2.89 5.40
C LEU A 49 4.16 1.65 4.62
N GLY A 50 4.59 0.62 5.34
CA GLY A 50 4.93 -0.68 4.77
C GLY A 50 4.17 -1.76 5.51
N ARG A 51 3.54 -2.68 4.79
CA ARG A 51 2.85 -3.85 5.34
C ARG A 51 3.23 -5.08 4.56
N ILE A 52 3.70 -6.10 5.26
CA ILE A 52 4.06 -7.40 4.69
C ILE A 52 3.20 -8.49 5.31
N LEU A 53 2.71 -9.38 4.47
CA LEU A 53 1.99 -10.59 4.85
C LEU A 53 2.94 -11.78 4.77
N THR A 54 2.69 -12.82 5.57
CA THR A 54 3.49 -14.07 5.58
C THR A 54 3.44 -14.87 4.28
N ASP A 55 2.49 -14.57 3.40
CA ASP A 55 2.36 -15.18 2.07
C ASP A 55 3.28 -14.53 1.01
N GLY A 56 4.05 -13.50 1.39
CA GLY A 56 4.96 -12.77 0.51
C GLY A 56 4.36 -11.50 -0.11
N ARG A 57 3.10 -11.16 0.18
CA ARG A 57 2.48 -9.92 -0.31
C ARG A 57 3.00 -8.71 0.46
N LEU A 58 3.36 -7.65 -0.26
CA LEU A 58 3.85 -6.39 0.30
C LEU A 58 2.99 -5.22 -0.22
N ASN A 59 2.55 -4.37 0.69
CA ASN A 59 1.91 -3.10 0.39
C ASN A 59 2.75 -1.96 0.97
N ALA A 60 3.31 -1.14 0.10
CA ALA A 60 4.10 0.03 0.46
C ALA A 60 3.41 1.31 -0.03
N ARG A 61 3.39 2.33 0.82
CA ARG A 61 2.85 3.65 0.51
C ARG A 61 3.80 4.72 1.01
N VAL A 62 4.13 5.63 0.12
CA VAL A 62 4.93 6.82 0.40
C VAL A 62 4.10 8.03 0.03
N LYS A 63 3.98 8.98 0.94
CA LYS A 63 3.47 10.31 0.67
C LYS A 63 4.50 11.31 1.14
N CYS A 64 4.95 12.19 0.25
CA CYS A 64 5.81 13.30 0.63
C CYS A 64 5.28 14.61 0.06
N ASP A 65 5.18 15.60 0.93
CA ASP A 65 4.80 16.95 0.57
C ASP A 65 6.11 17.72 0.34
N VAL A 66 6.47 17.89 -0.94
CA VAL A 66 7.75 18.51 -1.35
C VAL A 66 7.71 20.02 -1.15
N SER A 67 6.56 20.62 -1.47
CA SER A 67 6.27 22.05 -1.31
C SER A 67 4.80 22.22 -0.92
N GLU A 68 4.39 23.41 -0.47
CA GLU A 68 2.98 23.70 -0.09
C GLU A 68 1.97 23.44 -1.23
N ASN A 69 2.46 23.46 -2.47
CA ASN A 69 1.68 23.27 -3.69
C ASN A 69 1.97 21.94 -4.41
N LEU A 70 2.90 21.10 -3.92
CA LEU A 70 3.32 19.87 -4.58
C LEU A 70 3.34 18.70 -3.60
N THR A 71 2.46 17.73 -3.83
CA THR A 71 2.41 16.47 -3.08
C THR A 71 2.70 15.30 -4.01
N LEU A 72 3.65 14.46 -3.62
CA LEU A 72 3.93 13.19 -4.26
C LEU A 72 3.33 12.05 -3.45
N LYS A 73 2.68 11.11 -4.12
CA LYS A 73 2.19 9.87 -3.52
C LYS A 73 2.62 8.69 -4.39
N ALA A 74 3.29 7.71 -3.81
CA ALA A 74 3.58 6.46 -4.46
C ALA A 74 2.94 5.32 -3.66
N ASN A 75 2.29 4.39 -4.34
CA ASN A 75 1.79 3.15 -3.76
C ASN A 75 2.38 1.99 -4.57
N ALA A 76 2.88 0.98 -3.89
CA ALA A 76 3.35 -0.25 -4.51
C ALA A 76 2.66 -1.42 -3.82
N GLN A 77 2.14 -2.33 -4.62
CA GLN A 77 1.54 -3.57 -4.18
C GLN A 77 2.24 -4.71 -4.93
N LEU A 78 3.00 -5.50 -4.19
CA LEU A 78 3.65 -6.71 -4.65
C LEU A 78 2.80 -7.90 -4.21
N THR A 79 2.49 -8.77 -5.16
CA THR A 79 1.73 -10.00 -4.95
C THR A 79 2.56 -11.17 -5.49
N ASN A 80 2.33 -12.36 -4.93
CA ASN A 80 3.07 -13.55 -5.33
C ASN A 80 2.58 -14.10 -6.69
N GLU A 81 1.39 -13.71 -7.11
CA GLU A 81 0.84 -14.07 -8.42
C GLU A 81 1.60 -13.34 -9.54
N PRO A 82 2.09 -14.08 -10.57
CA PRO A 82 2.79 -13.49 -11.70
C PRO A 82 1.97 -12.37 -12.35
N HIS A 83 2.64 -11.25 -12.67
CA HIS A 83 2.06 -10.08 -13.34
C HIS A 83 0.95 -9.33 -12.57
N MET A 84 0.65 -9.71 -11.33
CA MET A 84 -0.37 -9.04 -10.50
C MET A 84 0.21 -7.93 -9.61
N SER A 85 1.53 -7.70 -9.69
CA SER A 85 2.22 -6.64 -8.96
C SER A 85 2.08 -5.29 -9.66
N GLN A 86 1.69 -4.26 -8.89
CA GLN A 86 1.31 -2.95 -9.41
C GLN A 86 1.97 -1.83 -8.62
N GLY A 87 2.39 -0.78 -9.33
CA GLY A 87 2.87 0.46 -8.74
C GLY A 87 2.09 1.64 -9.31
N MET A 88 1.72 2.59 -8.47
CA MET A 88 1.02 3.81 -8.86
C MET A 88 1.74 5.01 -8.25
N VAL A 89 2.05 6.00 -9.09
CA VAL A 89 2.67 7.25 -8.65
C VAL A 89 1.79 8.43 -9.08
N ASN A 90 1.41 9.24 -8.10
CA ASN A 90 0.56 10.41 -8.27
C ASN A 90 1.36 11.65 -7.89
N PHE A 91 1.29 12.65 -8.77
CA PHE A 91 1.87 13.96 -8.54
C PHE A 91 0.72 14.96 -8.46
N ASP A 92 0.43 15.48 -7.27
CA ASP A 92 -0.61 16.50 -7.08
C ASP A 92 0.05 17.88 -7.09
N TYR A 93 -0.22 18.70 -8.11
CA TYR A 93 0.22 20.10 -8.17
C TYR A 93 -0.99 21.05 -8.05
N LYS A 94 -0.94 21.94 -7.05
CA LYS A 94 -1.93 23.00 -6.85
C LYS A 94 -1.49 24.24 -7.63
N VAL A 95 -2.25 24.60 -8.66
CA VAL A 95 -2.02 25.83 -9.42
C VAL A 95 -2.91 26.94 -8.84
N ASN A 96 -2.31 27.98 -8.26
CA ASN A 96 -3.02 29.21 -7.93
C ASN A 96 -3.16 30.08 -9.20
N CYS A 97 -4.06 29.69 -10.10
CA CYS A 97 -4.56 30.59 -11.14
C CYS A 97 -5.82 31.29 -10.62
N PHE A 98 -5.89 32.60 -10.80
CA PHE A 98 -6.98 33.51 -10.42
C PHE A 98 -8.36 32.80 -10.41
N ASN A 99 -8.90 32.55 -9.22
CA ASN A 99 -10.25 32.05 -8.92
C ASN A 99 -10.68 30.64 -9.38
N LEU A 100 -9.75 29.71 -9.66
CA LEU A 100 -10.11 28.29 -9.89
C LEU A 100 -9.14 27.34 -9.17
N PRO A 101 -9.57 26.56 -8.15
CA PRO A 101 -8.75 25.51 -7.58
C PRO A 101 -8.67 24.34 -8.58
N ARG A 102 -7.75 24.42 -9.54
CA ARG A 102 -7.40 23.29 -10.39
C ARG A 102 -6.20 22.58 -9.75
N SER A 103 -6.48 21.50 -9.02
CA SER A 103 -5.48 20.48 -8.73
C SER A 103 -5.26 19.67 -9.99
N PHE A 104 -4.06 19.75 -10.58
CA PHE A 104 -3.67 18.87 -11.67
C PHE A 104 -2.94 17.68 -11.07
N SER A 105 -3.53 16.50 -11.20
CA SER A 105 -3.04 15.25 -10.62
C SER A 105 -2.86 14.20 -11.71
N PRO A 106 -1.77 14.23 -12.50
CA PRO A 106 -1.45 13.13 -13.38
C PRO A 106 -1.18 11.89 -12.53
N VAL A 107 -2.02 10.88 -12.73
CA VAL A 107 -1.81 9.53 -12.21
C VAL A 107 -1.00 8.78 -13.25
N PHE A 108 0.22 8.40 -12.90
CA PHE A 108 1.01 7.48 -13.71
C PHE A 108 0.89 6.10 -13.07
N ASP A 109 0.12 5.24 -13.71
CA ASP A 109 0.07 3.84 -13.35
C ASP A 109 1.24 3.11 -14.01
N ILE A 110 2.16 2.58 -13.21
CA ILE A 110 3.25 1.73 -13.68
C ILE A 110 2.81 0.28 -13.44
N TYR A 111 2.06 -0.26 -14.39
CA TYR A 111 1.67 -1.68 -14.43
C TYR A 111 2.80 -2.53 -15.01
N CYS A 112 3.90 -2.73 -14.27
CA CYS A 112 4.78 -3.89 -14.42
C CYS A 112 5.99 -3.72 -13.50
N ILE A 113 5.96 -4.38 -12.33
CA ILE A 113 7.19 -4.88 -11.73
C ILE A 113 7.04 -6.41 -11.76
N SER A 114 7.49 -7.02 -12.86
CA SER A 114 7.63 -8.49 -12.92
C SER A 114 8.87 -8.84 -12.10
N VAL A 115 8.69 -9.15 -10.82
CA VAL A 115 9.75 -9.81 -10.04
C VAL A 115 9.80 -11.24 -10.56
N THR A 116 10.87 -11.54 -11.31
CA THR A 116 11.17 -12.87 -11.84
C THR A 116 11.68 -13.76 -10.72
#